data_AF-A0A2G3AMR3-F1
#
_entry.id   AF-A0A2G3AMR3-F1
#
_cell.length_a   1.000
_cell.length_b   1.000
_cell.length_c   1.000
_cell.angle_alpha   90.00
_cell.angle_beta   90.00
_cell.angle_gamma   90.00
#
_symmetry.space_group_name_H-M   'P 1'
#
loop_
_entity.id
_entity.type
_entity.pdbx_description
1 polymer ?
#
loop_
_entity_poly.entity_id
_entity_poly.type
_entity_poly.pdbx_seq_one_letter_code
_entity_poly.pdbx_strand_id
1 'polypeptide(L)'
;MRRNVNAIKLDQLGIMLTDASGNLPDFDGLYSFTWEFNFYDYDVVYYNHTLSSIGLLHEHGLHFQRICANGIDTFHFAELMMASGLICNNDVSYITFHSGYDFGYLIKILTGRELPNVLPQFIMLMRVFFGDKVYDVKHMIIFCQNFYDEMNWVTN
;
A
#
# COMPACT_ATOMS: atom_id res chain seq x y z
N MET A 1 -6.80 -7.99 10.81
CA MET A 1 -6.70 -6.73 10.05
C MET A 1 -7.01 -5.51 10.91
N ARG A 2 -8.29 -5.14 11.19
CA ARG A 2 -8.66 -3.88 11.89
C ARG A 2 -7.79 -3.49 13.09
N ARG A 3 -7.68 -4.38 14.08
CA ARG A 3 -6.87 -4.13 15.30
C ARG A 3 -5.41 -3.82 14.98
N ASN A 4 -4.81 -4.60 14.09
CA ASN A 4 -3.42 -4.44 13.69
C ASN A 4 -3.23 -3.13 12.92
N VAL A 5 -4.09 -2.83 11.94
CA VAL A 5 -4.02 -1.58 11.17
C VAL A 5 -4.19 -0.36 12.08
N ASN A 6 -5.06 -0.42 13.09
CA ASN A 6 -5.22 0.70 14.02
C ASN A 6 -4.00 0.85 14.95
N ALA A 7 -3.42 -0.26 15.42
CA ALA A 7 -2.30 -0.26 16.37
C ALA A 7 -0.94 0.05 15.73
N ILE A 8 -0.72 -0.41 14.50
CA ILE A 8 0.56 -0.34 13.81
C ILE A 8 0.54 0.83 12.80
N LYS A 9 1.70 1.43 12.56
CA LYS A 9 1.90 2.50 11.57
C LYS A 9 2.38 1.91 10.25
N LEU A 10 2.10 2.58 9.14
CA LEU A 10 2.58 2.17 7.83
C LEU A 10 4.00 2.69 7.65
N ASP A 11 4.93 1.81 7.30
CA ASP A 11 6.35 2.18 7.17
C ASP A 11 6.66 2.64 5.74
N GLN A 12 6.20 1.86 4.77
CA GLN A 12 6.43 2.11 3.35
C GLN A 12 5.18 1.83 2.52
N LEU A 13 5.08 2.52 1.38
CA LEU A 13 4.06 2.28 0.35
C LEU A 13 4.71 2.34 -1.04
N GLY A 14 4.60 1.26 -1.80
CA GLY A 14 4.95 1.24 -3.22
C GLY A 14 3.76 1.64 -4.09
N ILE A 15 3.97 2.53 -5.07
CA ILE A 15 3.00 2.85 -6.11
C ILE A 15 3.69 2.74 -7.47
N MET A 16 3.11 1.92 -8.34
CA MET A 16 3.48 1.81 -9.74
C MET A 16 2.31 2.30 -10.59
N LEU A 17 2.59 3.19 -11.54
CA LEU A 17 1.60 3.69 -12.49
C LEU A 17 1.90 3.09 -13.87
N THR A 18 0.86 2.67 -14.58
CA THR A 18 0.99 2.21 -15.97
C THR A 18 -0.18 2.72 -16.80
N ASP A 19 0.00 2.75 -18.12
CA ASP A 19 -1.14 2.77 -19.03
C ASP A 19 -1.84 1.39 -19.10
N ALA A 20 -2.90 1.29 -19.90
CA ALA A 20 -3.65 0.05 -20.07
C ALA A 20 -2.86 -1.08 -20.77
N SER A 21 -1.74 -0.77 -21.41
CA SER A 21 -0.84 -1.75 -22.05
C SER A 21 0.29 -2.19 -21.12
N GLY A 22 0.37 -1.63 -19.90
CA GLY A 22 1.42 -1.92 -18.93
C GLY A 22 2.69 -1.08 -19.12
N ASN A 23 2.66 -0.03 -19.95
CA ASN A 23 3.81 0.86 -20.11
C ASN A 23 3.94 1.75 -18.87
N LEU A 24 5.16 1.82 -18.32
CA LEU A 24 5.49 2.70 -17.20
C LEU A 24 5.70 4.14 -17.68
N PRO A 25 5.47 5.15 -16.83
CA PRO A 25 5.80 6.53 -17.15
C PRO A 25 7.31 6.67 -17.36
N ASP A 26 7.70 7.32 -18.46
CA ASP A 26 9.09 7.58 -18.85
C ASP A 26 9.44 9.08 -18.89
N PHE A 27 8.43 9.96 -18.85
CA PHE A 27 8.55 11.42 -18.94
C PHE A 27 9.45 11.87 -20.10
N ASP A 28 9.28 11.24 -21.27
CA ASP A 28 10.08 11.45 -22.48
C ASP A 28 11.58 11.14 -22.32
N GLY A 29 11.93 10.33 -21.31
CA GLY A 29 13.29 9.95 -20.96
C GLY A 29 13.65 8.50 -21.29
N LEU A 30 14.84 8.09 -20.83
CA LEU A 30 15.36 6.72 -20.99
C LEU A 30 14.99 5.78 -19.83
N TYR A 31 14.34 6.32 -18.80
CA TYR A 31 14.08 5.61 -17.55
C TYR A 31 12.59 5.54 -17.30
N SER A 32 12.14 4.41 -16.76
CA SER A 32 10.79 4.23 -16.26
C SER A 32 10.74 4.41 -14.75
N PHE A 33 9.61 4.91 -14.24
CA PHE A 33 9.51 5.27 -12.82
C PHE A 33 8.47 4.43 -12.07
N THR A 34 8.86 4.09 -10.84
CA THR A 34 7.98 3.58 -9.79
C THR A 34 8.34 4.33 -8.51
N TRP A 35 7.37 4.46 -7.59
CA TRP A 35 7.54 5.26 -6.38
C TRP A 35 7.48 4.39 -5.15
N GLU A 36 8.35 4.68 -4.20
CA GLU A 36 8.31 4.14 -2.85
C GLU A 36 8.27 5.30 -1.85
N PHE A 37 7.17 5.41 -1.14
CA PHE A 37 6.96 6.40 -0.09
C PHE A 37 7.40 5.78 1.24
N ASN A 38 8.29 6.46 1.95
CA ASN A 38 8.83 6.04 3.24
C ASN A 38 8.33 7.00 4.32
N PHE A 39 7.58 6.54 5.32
CA PHE A 39 6.92 7.40 6.31
C PHE A 39 7.73 7.51 7.60
N TYR A 40 7.84 8.72 8.17
CA TYR A 40 8.58 8.92 9.43
C TYR A 40 7.73 8.75 10.69
N ASP A 41 6.41 8.64 10.56
CA ASP A 41 5.45 8.47 11.68
C ASP A 41 5.61 7.12 12.43
N TYR A 42 6.70 6.41 12.14
CA TYR A 42 7.17 5.22 12.81
C TYR A 42 7.75 5.55 14.19
N ASP A 43 7.19 4.92 15.22
CA ASP A 43 7.71 5.05 16.58
C ASP A 43 8.81 4.00 16.82
N VAL A 44 10.07 4.45 16.69
CA VAL A 44 11.26 3.63 16.99
C VAL A 44 11.24 3.11 18.43
N VAL A 45 10.61 3.82 19.36
CA VAL A 45 10.52 3.41 20.77
C VAL A 45 9.55 2.24 20.93
N TYR A 46 8.46 2.21 20.17
CA TYR A 46 7.48 1.11 20.20
C TYR A 46 8.03 -0.20 19.60
N TYR A 47 8.89 -0.10 18.57
CA TYR A 47 9.43 -1.27 17.85
C TYR A 47 10.77 -1.80 18.37
N ASN A 48 11.40 -1.14 19.34
CA ASN A 48 12.55 -1.69 20.07
C ASN A 48 12.25 -3.06 20.74
N HIS A 49 10.98 -3.50 20.72
CA HIS A 49 10.50 -4.76 21.27
C HIS A 49 10.50 -5.96 20.29
N THR A 50 10.84 -5.80 19.00
CA THR A 50 11.04 -6.93 18.07
C THR A 50 12.34 -6.81 17.28
N LEU A 51 13.46 -7.14 17.95
CA LEU A 51 14.80 -7.18 17.35
C LEU A 51 14.89 -8.00 16.05
N SER A 52 14.05 -9.03 15.88
CA SER A 52 14.02 -9.87 14.67
C SER A 52 13.45 -9.18 13.44
N SER A 53 12.42 -8.33 13.57
CA SER A 53 11.87 -7.57 12.44
C SER A 53 12.80 -6.44 12.02
N ILE A 54 13.50 -5.80 12.96
CA ILE A 54 14.47 -4.73 12.66
C ILE A 54 15.67 -5.28 11.87
N GLY A 55 16.18 -6.45 12.25
CA GLY A 55 17.27 -7.12 11.54
C GLY A 55 16.92 -7.45 10.09
N LEU A 56 15.76 -8.07 9.88
CA LEU A 56 15.28 -8.41 8.53
C LEU A 56 15.10 -7.16 7.66
N LEU A 57 14.50 -6.10 8.19
CA LEU A 57 14.25 -4.86 7.43
C LEU A 57 15.57 -4.16 7.07
N HIS A 58 16.54 -4.12 7.99
CA HIS A 58 17.87 -3.56 7.70
C HIS A 58 18.60 -4.35 6.61
N GLU A 59 18.51 -5.69 6.62
CA GLU A 59 19.07 -6.54 5.57
C GLU A 59 18.43 -6.30 4.19
N HIS A 60 17.16 -5.86 4.16
CA HIS A 60 16.44 -5.52 2.93
C HIS A 60 16.57 -4.03 2.54
N GLY A 61 17.53 -3.30 3.13
CA GLY A 61 17.88 -1.94 2.70
C GLY A 61 17.08 -0.80 3.36
N LEU A 62 16.27 -1.09 4.38
CA LEU A 62 15.60 -0.06 5.17
C LEU A 62 16.59 0.64 6.12
N HIS A 63 16.99 1.85 5.74
CA HIS A 63 17.82 2.71 6.58
C HIS A 63 16.97 3.55 7.54
N PHE A 64 16.61 2.98 8.69
CA PHE A 64 15.74 3.60 9.70
C PHE A 64 16.14 5.03 10.09
N GLN A 65 17.43 5.30 10.26
CA GLN A 65 17.92 6.64 10.58
C GLN A 65 17.57 7.66 9.49
N ARG A 66 17.64 7.25 8.22
CA ARG A 66 17.30 8.09 7.08
C ARG A 66 15.79 8.35 7.00
N ILE A 67 14.97 7.36 7.33
CA ILE A 67 13.50 7.48 7.38
C ILE A 67 13.07 8.38 8.53
N CYS A 68 13.66 8.25 9.71
CA CYS A 68 13.36 9.14 10.82
C CYS A 68 13.72 10.60 10.50
N ALA A 69 14.80 10.82 9.74
CA ALA A 69 15.26 12.16 9.39
C ALA A 69 14.54 12.77 8.16
N ASN A 70 14.17 11.95 7.17
CA ASN A 70 13.71 12.41 5.85
C ASN A 70 12.42 11.73 5.37
N GLY A 71 11.78 10.94 6.22
CA GLY A 71 10.53 10.28 5.87
C GLY A 71 9.42 11.29 5.65
N ILE A 72 8.31 10.77 5.14
CA ILE A 72 7.14 11.55 4.73
C ILE A 72 6.15 11.58 5.89
N ASP A 73 5.56 12.75 6.12
CA ASP A 73 4.44 12.92 7.03
C ASP A 73 3.20 12.27 6.43
N THR A 74 2.59 11.34 7.15
CA THR A 74 1.45 10.57 6.63
C THR A 74 0.25 11.45 6.33
N PHE A 75 0.05 12.52 7.10
CA PHE A 75 -1.05 13.46 6.88
C PHE A 75 -0.81 14.28 5.62
N HIS A 76 0.41 14.81 5.43
CA HIS A 76 0.78 15.51 4.21
C HIS A 76 0.67 14.61 2.95
N PHE A 77 1.09 13.35 3.07
CA PHE A 77 0.89 12.36 2.00
C PHE A 77 -0.61 12.18 1.67
N ALA A 78 -1.47 12.08 2.68
CA ALA A 78 -2.91 11.94 2.48
C ALA A 78 -3.51 13.14 1.72
N GLU A 79 -3.09 14.35 2.04
CA GLU A 79 -3.53 15.57 1.33
C GLU A 79 -3.11 15.53 -0.15
N LEU A 80 -1.86 15.20 -0.44
CA LEU A 80 -1.37 15.08 -1.81
C LEU A 80 -2.05 13.94 -2.57
N MET A 81 -2.29 12.80 -1.93
CA MET A 81 -2.99 11.68 -2.54
C MET A 81 -4.44 12.06 -2.90
N MET A 82 -5.13 12.79 -2.03
CA MET A 82 -6.47 13.33 -2.30
C MET A 82 -6.49 14.31 -3.48
N ALA A 83 -5.43 15.09 -3.68
CA ALA A 83 -5.32 16.05 -4.79
C ALA A 83 -4.77 15.42 -6.09
N SER A 84 -4.19 14.22 -6.03
CA SER A 84 -3.46 13.61 -7.15
C SER A 84 -4.34 13.13 -8.32
N GLY A 85 -5.65 12.94 -8.08
CA GLY A 85 -6.55 12.28 -9.02
C GLY A 85 -6.38 10.76 -9.10
N LEU A 86 -5.52 10.14 -8.26
CA LEU A 86 -5.44 8.69 -8.15
C LEU A 86 -6.70 8.12 -7.50
N ILE A 87 -7.11 8.69 -6.37
CA ILE A 87 -8.31 8.29 -5.62
C ILE A 87 -9.52 9.14 -5.98
N CYS A 88 -10.71 8.62 -5.66
CA CYS A 88 -12.01 9.22 -6.01
C CYS A 88 -12.16 9.46 -7.53
N ASN A 89 -11.49 8.64 -8.34
CA ASN A 89 -11.46 8.75 -9.79
C ASN A 89 -11.83 7.41 -10.45
N ASN A 90 -12.96 7.39 -11.16
CA ASN A 90 -13.48 6.19 -11.80
C ASN A 90 -12.70 5.77 -13.06
N ASP A 91 -11.79 6.62 -13.55
CA ASP A 91 -10.93 6.30 -14.69
C ASP A 91 -9.69 5.50 -14.27
N VAL A 92 -9.37 5.50 -12.98
CA VAL A 92 -8.24 4.74 -12.41
C VAL A 92 -8.66 3.30 -12.12
N SER A 93 -7.74 2.36 -12.36
CA SER A 93 -7.88 0.95 -11.98
C SER A 93 -6.74 0.57 -11.05
N TYR A 94 -7.05 -0.21 -10.02
CA TYR A 94 -6.10 -0.64 -9.01
C TYR A 94 -5.79 -2.12 -9.18
N ILE A 95 -4.52 -2.45 -9.34
CA ILE A 95 -4.02 -3.82 -9.35
C ILE A 95 -3.23 -4.02 -8.07
N THR A 96 -3.55 -5.08 -7.33
CA THR A 96 -2.96 -5.34 -6.01
C THR A 96 -2.72 -6.83 -5.79
N PHE A 97 -1.99 -7.18 -4.74
CA PHE A 97 -1.76 -8.58 -4.37
C PHE A 97 -1.96 -8.78 -2.87
N HIS A 98 -3.01 -9.51 -2.47
CA HIS A 98 -3.35 -9.74 -1.07
C HIS A 98 -3.63 -8.47 -0.25
N SER A 99 -4.37 -7.57 -0.86
CA SER A 99 -4.42 -6.13 -0.54
C SER A 99 -5.24 -5.69 0.66
N GLY A 100 -5.76 -6.64 1.45
CA GLY A 100 -6.63 -6.32 2.57
C GLY A 100 -5.96 -5.36 3.57
N TYR A 101 -4.69 -5.59 3.89
CA TYR A 101 -3.94 -4.69 4.78
C TYR A 101 -3.59 -3.37 4.11
N ASP A 102 -3.17 -3.39 2.85
CA ASP A 102 -2.76 -2.19 2.09
C ASP A 102 -3.88 -1.16 2.07
N PHE A 103 -5.08 -1.58 1.65
CA PHE A 103 -6.25 -0.72 1.64
C PHE A 103 -6.70 -0.32 3.05
N GLY A 104 -6.53 -1.20 4.04
CA GLY A 104 -6.75 -0.87 5.44
C GLY A 104 -5.91 0.32 5.89
N TYR A 105 -4.60 0.30 5.60
CA TYR A 105 -3.71 1.40 5.93
C TYR A 105 -4.05 2.66 5.13
N LEU A 106 -4.25 2.56 3.81
CA LEU A 106 -4.62 3.71 2.99
C LEU A 106 -5.91 4.38 3.47
N ILE A 107 -6.96 3.62 3.80
CA ILE A 107 -8.20 4.20 4.34
C ILE A 107 -7.95 4.89 5.69
N LYS A 108 -7.17 4.27 6.60
CA LYS A 108 -6.81 4.89 7.87
C LYS A 108 -6.09 6.24 7.66
N ILE A 109 -5.16 6.27 6.72
CA ILE A 109 -4.38 7.46 6.35
C ILE A 109 -5.29 8.55 5.77
N LEU A 110 -6.07 8.22 4.75
CA LEU A 110 -6.95 9.15 4.04
C LEU A 110 -8.07 9.72 4.93
N THR A 111 -8.57 8.93 5.88
CA THR A 111 -9.63 9.38 6.79
C THR A 111 -9.10 10.04 8.06
N GLY A 112 -7.82 9.84 8.39
CA GLY A 112 -7.23 10.24 9.68
C GLY A 112 -7.90 9.59 10.90
N ARG A 113 -8.61 8.46 10.71
CA ARG A 113 -9.44 7.82 11.74
C ARG A 113 -9.15 6.32 11.83
N GLU A 114 -9.51 5.74 12.96
CA GLU A 114 -9.57 4.29 13.09
C GLU A 114 -10.50 3.65 12.05
N LEU A 115 -10.12 2.46 11.59
CA LEU A 115 -10.95 1.70 10.65
C LEU A 115 -12.33 1.37 11.23
N PRO A 116 -13.39 1.37 10.39
CA PRO A 116 -14.76 1.05 10.81
C PRO A 116 -14.87 -0.29 11.54
N ASN A 117 -15.81 -0.36 12.48
CA ASN A 117 -16.05 -1.57 13.28
C ASN A 117 -16.76 -2.68 12.51
N VAL A 118 -17.41 -2.36 11.40
CA VAL A 118 -18.21 -3.30 10.60
C VAL A 118 -17.76 -3.30 9.15
N LEU A 119 -17.71 -4.49 8.56
CA LEU A 119 -17.25 -4.71 7.19
C LEU A 119 -18.02 -3.88 6.13
N PRO A 120 -19.36 -3.72 6.19
CA PRO A 120 -20.08 -2.93 5.19
C PRO A 120 -19.63 -1.46 5.13
N GLN A 121 -19.30 -0.86 6.27
CA GLN A 121 -18.79 0.52 6.32
C GLN A 121 -17.38 0.61 5.73
N PHE A 122 -16.53 -0.39 5.98
CA PHE A 122 -15.22 -0.47 5.35
C PHE A 122 -15.33 -0.62 3.82
N ILE A 123 -16.21 -1.49 3.33
CA ILE A 123 -16.48 -1.66 1.89
C ILE A 123 -17.02 -0.37 1.26
N MET A 124 -17.87 0.38 1.99
CA MET A 124 -18.34 1.68 1.53
C MET A 124 -17.19 2.68 1.35
N LEU A 125 -16.29 2.78 2.32
CA LEU A 125 -15.11 3.65 2.21
C LEU A 125 -14.19 3.21 1.06
N MET A 126 -13.98 1.90 0.91
CA MET A 126 -13.26 1.33 -0.23
C MET A 126 -13.81 1.82 -1.56
N ARG A 127 -15.12 1.71 -1.77
CA ARG A 127 -15.77 2.17 -3.00
C ARG A 127 -15.70 3.68 -3.21
N VAL A 128 -15.82 4.45 -2.12
CA VAL A 128 -15.73 5.92 -2.19
C VAL A 128 -14.34 6.36 -2.66
N PHE A 129 -13.27 5.78 -2.09
CA PHE A 129 -11.90 6.20 -2.41
C PHE A 129 -11.32 5.51 -3.65
N PHE A 130 -11.62 4.23 -3.88
CA PHE A 130 -10.93 3.42 -4.89
C PHE A 130 -11.86 2.92 -6.02
N GLY A 131 -13.16 3.22 -5.93
CA GLY A 131 -14.14 2.81 -6.93
C GLY A 131 -14.34 1.28 -6.99
N ASP A 132 -14.88 0.82 -8.13
CA ASP A 132 -15.18 -0.59 -8.37
C ASP A 132 -14.09 -1.31 -9.19
N LYS A 133 -13.13 -0.58 -9.77
CA LYS A 133 -12.05 -1.12 -10.61
C LYS A 133 -10.84 -1.55 -9.77
N VAL A 134 -11.07 -2.45 -8.81
CA VAL A 134 -10.03 -3.00 -7.94
C VAL A 134 -9.85 -4.50 -8.21
N TYR A 135 -8.64 -4.89 -8.55
CA TYR A 135 -8.27 -6.23 -8.98
C TYR A 135 -7.19 -6.80 -8.06
N ASP A 136 -7.59 -7.70 -7.15
CA ASP A 136 -6.65 -8.43 -6.30
C ASP A 136 -6.18 -9.70 -7.02
N VAL A 137 -4.93 -9.70 -7.47
CA VAL A 137 -4.33 -10.77 -8.27
C VAL A 137 -4.36 -12.11 -7.53
N LYS A 138 -4.08 -12.12 -6.22
CA LYS A 138 -4.14 -13.35 -5.40
C LYS A 138 -5.56 -13.92 -5.39
N HIS A 139 -6.58 -13.07 -5.30
CA HIS A 139 -7.97 -13.51 -5.39
C HIS A 139 -8.32 -14.02 -6.79
N MET A 140 -7.92 -13.30 -7.84
CA MET A 140 -8.20 -13.68 -9.23
C MET A 140 -7.60 -15.03 -9.62
N ILE A 141 -6.37 -15.31 -9.19
CA ILE A 141 -5.67 -16.58 -9.49
C ILE A 141 -6.49 -17.80 -9.03
N ILE A 142 -7.22 -17.70 -7.92
CA ILE A 142 -8.06 -18.81 -7.41
C ILE A 142 -9.14 -19.21 -8.42
N PHE A 143 -9.57 -18.28 -9.28
CA PHE A 143 -10.59 -18.52 -10.31
C PHE A 143 -9.98 -18.81 -11.69
N CYS A 144 -8.66 -18.74 -11.84
CA CYS A 144 -7.94 -19.11 -13.05
C CYS A 144 -7.47 -20.57 -12.96
N GLN A 145 -8.22 -21.49 -13.57
CA GLN A 145 -8.02 -22.95 -13.51
C GLN A 145 -6.62 -23.46 -13.92
N ASN A 146 -5.79 -22.65 -14.58
CA ASN A 146 -4.46 -23.03 -15.09
C ASN A 146 -3.27 -22.35 -14.39
N PHE A 147 -3.48 -21.44 -13.43
CA PHE A 147 -2.39 -20.67 -12.77
C PHE A 147 -2.04 -21.14 -11.36
N TYR A 148 -2.85 -22.02 -10.77
CA TYR A 148 -2.69 -22.45 -9.37
C TYR A 148 -1.44 -23.32 -9.16
N ASP A 149 -1.01 -24.07 -10.17
CA ASP A 149 0.13 -24.98 -10.07
C ASP A 149 1.49 -24.26 -10.17
N GLU A 150 1.56 -23.12 -10.88
CA GLU A 150 2.81 -22.39 -11.12
C GLU A 150 3.23 -21.45 -9.98
N MET A 151 2.34 -21.04 -9.05
CA MET A 151 2.69 -20.08 -7.99
C MET A 151 3.00 -20.70 -6.61
N ASN A 152 2.98 -22.03 -6.48
CA ASN A 152 3.33 -22.70 -5.22
C ASN A 152 4.79 -22.47 -4.76
N TRP A 153 5.66 -21.87 -5.59
CA TRP A 153 7.03 -21.48 -5.19
C TRP A 153 7.13 -20.05 -4.62
N VAL A 154 6.11 -19.20 -4.76
CA VAL A 154 6.13 -17.79 -4.29
C VAL A 154 5.56 -17.66 -2.87
N THR A 155 4.94 -18.72 -2.34
CA THR A 155 4.19 -18.68 -1.08
C THR A 155 4.83 -19.46 0.08
N ASN A 156 6.12 -19.81 0.00
CA ASN A 156 6.88 -20.40 1.12
C ASN A 156 8.03 -19.48 1.53
#